data_AF-A0A7X4D0W7-F1
#
_entry.id   AF-A0A7X4D0W7-F1
#
_cell.length_a   1.000
_cell.length_b   1.000
_cell.length_c   1.000
_cell.angle_alpha   90.00
_cell.angle_beta   90.00
_cell.angle_gamma   90.00
#
_symmetry.space_group_name_H-M   'P 1'
#
loop_
_entity.id
_entity.type
_entity.pdbx_description
1 polymer ?
#
loop_
_entity_poly.entity_id
_entity_poly.type
_entity_poly.pdbx_seq_one_letter_code
_entity_poly.pdbx_strand_id
1 'polypeptide(L)'
;TEASGFFDYLLPRFTAATGIRVRVIAVGTGQAIRLARRGDADVLLVHHRPSEEAFVRAGYGLRRHSLMYNDFVIVGPASDPAGVRGATDAVAAFRKIHGARAVFLSRGDDSGTHRRERSLWRASGIAQSGIAQSERAGWYREIGAGMGRTLNTAAAMPAYTLVDRGTWLSFGNRGPLRLLVEGDRRLRNPYGVIAVSPKKHPHVRAGAARQFIDWLVSEAGQRAIGSFRIGGEVLFHPVARPAGSRAPSQ
;
A
#
# COMPACT_ATOMS: atom_id res chain seq x y z
N THR A 1 -6.46 -0.55 -3.72
CA THR A 1 -6.91 0.65 -4.48
C THR A 1 -8.10 0.36 -5.36
N GLU A 2 -8.13 -0.69 -6.19
CA GLU A 2 -9.35 -0.98 -6.96
C GLU A 2 -10.42 -1.68 -6.11
N ALA A 3 -10.05 -2.74 -5.37
CA ALA A 3 -10.94 -3.46 -4.45
C ALA A 3 -11.55 -2.60 -3.32
N SER A 4 -11.13 -1.35 -3.19
CA SER A 4 -11.63 -0.40 -2.20
C SER A 4 -12.73 0.52 -2.76
N GLY A 5 -13.03 0.50 -4.07
CA GLY A 5 -13.98 1.43 -4.72
C GLY A 5 -13.42 2.84 -4.96
N PHE A 6 -12.11 3.02 -4.79
CA PHE A 6 -11.47 4.35 -4.88
C PHE A 6 -11.52 4.92 -6.29
N PHE A 7 -11.29 4.10 -7.32
CA PHE A 7 -11.33 4.57 -8.70
C PHE A 7 -12.77 4.84 -9.17
N ASP A 8 -13.76 4.07 -8.70
CA ASP A 8 -15.17 4.34 -8.98
C ASP A 8 -15.61 5.69 -8.40
N TYR A 9 -15.03 6.09 -7.28
CA TYR A 9 -15.23 7.42 -6.70
C TYR A 9 -14.44 8.51 -7.45
N LEU A 10 -13.17 8.27 -7.76
CA LEU A 10 -12.26 9.31 -8.25
C LEU A 10 -12.45 9.62 -9.74
N LEU A 11 -12.59 8.59 -10.57
CA LEU A 11 -12.56 8.73 -12.03
C LEU A 11 -13.76 9.51 -12.59
N PRO A 12 -15.01 9.36 -12.11
CA PRO A 12 -16.12 10.19 -12.58
C PRO A 12 -15.87 11.70 -12.37
N ARG A 13 -15.19 12.08 -11.28
CA ARG A 13 -14.83 13.49 -11.00
C ARG A 13 -13.81 14.02 -11.99
N PHE A 14 -12.79 13.23 -12.31
CA PHE A 14 -11.82 13.57 -13.35
C PHE A 14 -12.47 13.68 -14.72
N THR A 15 -13.32 12.72 -15.09
CA THR A 15 -14.04 12.72 -16.37
C THR A 15 -14.98 13.92 -16.48
N ALA A 16 -15.70 14.29 -15.42
CA ALA A 16 -16.54 15.49 -15.41
C ALA A 16 -15.74 16.78 -15.65
N ALA A 17 -14.51 16.86 -15.10
CA ALA A 17 -13.65 18.04 -15.23
C ALA A 17 -12.95 18.16 -16.60
N THR A 18 -12.77 17.06 -17.33
CA THR A 18 -11.86 17.02 -18.50
C THR A 18 -12.47 16.40 -19.75
N GLY A 19 -13.59 15.69 -19.64
CA GLY A 19 -14.15 14.85 -20.70
C GLY A 19 -13.36 13.55 -20.97
N ILE A 20 -12.24 13.31 -20.27
CA ILE A 20 -11.39 12.15 -20.49
C ILE A 20 -11.87 10.96 -19.66
N ARG A 21 -12.17 9.84 -20.32
CA ARG A 21 -12.49 8.57 -19.67
C ARG A 21 -11.22 7.76 -19.42
N VAL A 22 -11.07 7.30 -18.18
CA VAL A 22 -9.94 6.45 -17.75
C VAL A 22 -10.44 5.00 -17.61
N ARG A 23 -9.64 4.05 -18.11
CA ARG A 23 -9.85 2.61 -17.89
C ARG A 23 -8.75 2.10 -16.97
N VAL A 24 -9.11 1.31 -15.97
CA VAL A 24 -8.18 0.77 -14.98
C VAL A 24 -7.94 -0.70 -15.28
N ILE A 25 -6.68 -1.11 -15.16
CA ILE A 25 -6.26 -2.51 -15.16
C ILE A 25 -5.61 -2.75 -13.80
N ALA A 26 -6.37 -3.22 -12.81
CA ALA A 26 -5.77 -3.52 -11.52
C ALA A 26 -5.16 -4.91 -11.49
N VAL A 27 -3.86 -4.91 -11.22
CA VAL A 27 -3.03 -6.09 -11.10
C VAL A 27 -1.97 -5.84 -10.03
N GLY A 28 -1.27 -6.88 -9.59
CA GLY A 28 -0.16 -6.71 -8.66
C GLY A 28 0.94 -5.79 -9.23
N THR A 29 1.66 -5.06 -8.37
CA THR A 29 2.69 -4.07 -8.75
C THR A 29 3.66 -4.57 -9.82
N GLY A 30 4.13 -5.83 -9.70
CA GLY A 30 5.04 -6.41 -10.69
C GLY A 30 4.41 -6.55 -12.08
N GLN A 31 3.13 -6.94 -12.16
CA GLN A 31 2.40 -7.05 -13.42
C GLN A 31 2.06 -5.67 -13.99
N ALA A 32 1.65 -4.71 -13.15
CA ALA A 32 1.38 -3.34 -13.57
C ALA A 32 2.61 -2.70 -14.23
N ILE A 33 3.79 -2.88 -13.63
CA ILE A 33 5.06 -2.42 -14.20
C ILE A 33 5.35 -3.13 -15.52
N ARG A 34 5.13 -4.45 -15.64
CA ARG A 34 5.35 -5.17 -16.90
C ARG A 34 4.45 -4.66 -18.03
N LEU A 35 3.18 -4.40 -17.76
CA LEU A 35 2.24 -3.82 -18.72
C LEU A 35 2.70 -2.42 -19.16
N ALA A 36 3.04 -1.56 -18.20
CA ALA A 36 3.54 -0.22 -18.50
C ALA A 36 4.86 -0.23 -19.30
N ARG A 37 5.76 -1.19 -19.05
CA ARG A 37 7.01 -1.38 -19.82
C ARG A 37 6.78 -1.84 -21.27
N ARG A 38 5.61 -2.42 -21.56
CA ARG A 38 5.20 -2.82 -22.92
C ARG A 38 4.44 -1.71 -23.64
N GLY A 39 4.08 -0.64 -22.94
CA GLY A 39 3.22 0.42 -23.48
C GLY A 39 1.75 0.04 -23.51
N ASP A 40 1.33 -0.96 -22.73
CA ASP A 40 -0.07 -1.40 -22.64
C ASP A 40 -0.93 -0.49 -21.73
N ALA A 41 -0.32 0.54 -21.16
CA ALA A 41 -0.98 1.55 -20.33
C ALA A 41 -0.30 2.91 -20.52
N ASP A 42 -1.08 3.99 -20.38
CA ASP A 42 -0.58 5.37 -20.51
C ASP A 42 0.00 5.92 -19.20
N VAL A 43 -0.50 5.44 -18.06
CA VAL A 43 -0.15 5.87 -16.71
C VAL A 43 0.03 4.66 -15.81
N LEU A 44 1.10 4.68 -15.02
CA LEU A 44 1.38 3.70 -13.98
C LEU A 44 1.11 4.33 -12.61
N LEU A 45 0.23 3.72 -11.82
CA LEU A 45 -0.03 4.08 -10.43
C LEU A 45 0.20 2.85 -9.53
N VAL A 46 1.26 2.86 -8.75
CA VAL A 46 1.67 1.75 -7.86
C VAL A 46 2.20 2.29 -6.52
N HIS A 47 2.58 1.39 -5.61
CA HIS A 47 3.00 1.71 -4.24
C HIS A 47 4.31 1.01 -3.83
N HIS A 48 5.28 0.98 -4.74
CA HIS A 48 6.60 0.44 -4.48
C HIS A 48 7.68 1.36 -5.06
N ARG A 49 8.02 2.38 -4.27
CA ARG A 49 8.96 3.44 -4.65
C ARG A 49 10.26 2.95 -5.30
N PRO A 50 10.96 1.90 -4.79
CA PRO A 50 12.18 1.42 -5.45
C PRO A 50 11.94 0.94 -6.89
N SER A 51 10.81 0.27 -7.15
CA SER A 51 10.46 -0.18 -8.51
C SER A 51 9.96 0.96 -9.40
N GLU A 52 9.25 1.94 -8.84
CA GLU A 52 8.85 3.17 -9.53
C GLU A 52 10.06 3.97 -10.02
N GLU A 53 11.05 4.16 -9.14
CA GLU A 53 12.29 4.88 -9.47
C GLU A 53 13.13 4.09 -10.48
N ALA A 54 13.20 2.76 -10.36
CA ALA A 54 13.85 1.92 -11.37
C ALA A 54 13.17 2.00 -12.74
N PHE A 55 11.84 2.05 -12.79
CA PHE A 55 11.05 2.20 -14.01
C PHE A 55 11.35 3.54 -14.73
N VAL A 56 11.44 4.63 -13.97
CA VAL A 56 11.82 5.95 -14.49
C VAL A 56 13.29 5.98 -14.94
N ARG A 57 14.22 5.48 -14.12
CA ARG A 57 15.66 5.42 -14.47
C ARG A 57 15.92 4.62 -15.75
N ALA A 58 15.16 3.56 -15.98
CA ALA A 58 15.25 2.76 -17.20
C ALA A 58 14.57 3.42 -18.43
N GLY A 59 14.03 4.62 -18.28
CA GLY A 59 13.44 5.43 -19.35
C GLY A 59 12.04 4.99 -19.81
N TYR A 60 11.39 4.07 -19.08
CA TYR A 60 10.01 3.64 -19.38
C TYR A 60 8.96 4.65 -18.89
N GLY A 61 9.29 5.46 -17.89
CA GLY A 61 8.44 6.53 -17.39
C GLY A 61 9.13 7.88 -17.45
N LEU A 62 8.35 8.95 -17.52
CA LEU A 62 8.88 10.32 -17.58
C LEU A 62 9.38 10.80 -16.21
N ARG A 63 8.47 10.88 -15.23
CA ARG A 63 8.76 11.34 -13.87
C ARG A 63 7.80 10.68 -12.90
N ARG A 64 8.29 10.38 -11.70
CA ARG A 64 7.49 9.94 -10.57
C ARG A 64 6.92 11.13 -9.80
N HIS A 65 5.61 11.16 -9.64
CA HIS A 65 4.91 12.10 -8.76
C HIS A 65 4.47 11.37 -7.47
N SER A 66 4.79 11.93 -6.31
CA SER A 66 4.21 11.48 -5.04
C SER A 66 2.74 11.90 -5.01
N LEU A 67 1.83 10.94 -4.85
CA LEU A 67 0.41 11.19 -4.97
C LEU A 67 -0.28 11.23 -3.60
N MET A 68 -0.21 10.11 -2.89
CA MET A 68 -0.89 9.87 -1.63
C MET A 68 -0.18 8.75 -0.88
N TYR A 69 -0.57 8.49 0.35
CA TYR A 69 -0.29 7.21 1.01
C TYR A 69 -1.55 6.71 1.70
N ASN A 70 -1.72 5.39 1.75
CA ASN A 70 -2.40 4.79 2.89
C ASN A 70 -1.33 4.16 3.79
N ASP A 71 -1.72 3.36 4.75
CA ASP A 71 -0.81 2.69 5.67
C ASP A 71 -1.14 1.22 5.83
N PHE A 72 -0.16 0.49 6.31
CA PHE A 72 -0.35 -0.80 6.92
C PHE A 72 -0.72 -0.63 8.38
N VAL A 73 -1.42 -1.60 8.94
CA VAL A 73 -1.72 -1.68 10.37
C VAL A 73 -1.38 -3.08 10.87
N ILE A 74 -1.02 -3.19 12.15
CA ILE A 74 -0.88 -4.47 12.81
C ILE A 74 -2.23 -4.77 13.46
N VAL A 75 -2.83 -5.87 13.04
CA VAL A 75 -4.02 -6.42 13.67
C VAL A 75 -3.65 -7.68 14.43
N GLY A 76 -4.43 -8.00 15.45
CA GLY A 76 -4.21 -9.19 16.27
C GLY A 76 -5.39 -9.45 17.19
N PRO A 77 -5.33 -10.49 18.03
CA PRO A 77 -6.43 -10.85 18.90
C PRO A 77 -6.74 -9.76 19.94
N ALA A 78 -8.01 -9.67 20.34
CA ALA A 78 -8.46 -8.70 21.34
C ALA A 78 -7.73 -8.85 22.69
N SER A 79 -7.35 -10.06 23.08
CA SER A 79 -6.58 -10.34 24.31
C SER A 79 -5.15 -9.80 24.27
N ASP A 80 -4.62 -9.50 23.09
CA ASP A 80 -3.28 -8.92 22.87
C ASP A 80 -2.17 -9.56 23.74
N PRO A 81 -1.88 -10.87 23.58
CA PRO A 81 -0.89 -11.56 24.43
C PRO A 81 0.54 -11.01 24.32
N ALA A 82 0.87 -10.26 23.25
CA ALA A 82 2.16 -9.57 23.10
C ALA A 82 2.17 -8.14 23.67
N GLY A 83 1.03 -7.61 24.14
CA GLY A 83 0.94 -6.27 24.75
C GLY A 83 1.40 -5.14 23.82
N VAL A 84 0.93 -5.14 22.57
CA VAL A 84 1.30 -4.14 21.54
C VAL A 84 0.22 -3.11 21.25
N ARG A 85 -0.99 -3.26 21.81
CA ARG A 85 -2.09 -2.31 21.63
C ARG A 85 -1.66 -0.89 21.98
N GLY A 86 -1.91 0.04 21.07
CA GLY A 86 -1.60 1.46 21.24
C GLY A 86 -0.11 1.79 21.08
N ALA A 87 0.75 0.83 20.70
CA ALA A 87 2.14 1.14 20.40
C ALA A 87 2.23 2.13 19.23
N THR A 88 3.13 3.10 19.35
CA THR A 88 3.42 4.10 18.30
C THR A 88 4.64 3.73 17.46
N ASP A 89 5.38 2.71 17.89
CA ASP A 89 6.54 2.15 17.19
C ASP A 89 6.22 0.71 16.71
N ALA A 90 6.01 0.57 15.41
CA ALA A 90 5.72 -0.71 14.76
C ALA A 90 6.89 -1.71 14.85
N VAL A 91 8.12 -1.22 14.87
CA VAL A 91 9.32 -2.07 14.99
C VAL A 91 9.42 -2.63 16.41
N ALA A 92 9.13 -1.82 17.43
CA ALA A 92 9.04 -2.28 18.81
C ALA A 92 7.89 -3.27 19.00
N ALA A 93 6.74 -3.05 18.35
CA ALA A 93 5.64 -4.01 18.36
C ALA A 93 6.05 -5.36 17.75
N PHE A 94 6.77 -5.37 16.63
CA PHE A 94 7.33 -6.60 16.05
C PHE A 94 8.28 -7.31 17.02
N ARG A 95 9.17 -6.57 17.71
CA ARG A 95 10.03 -7.16 18.77
C ARG A 95 9.23 -7.79 19.89
N LYS A 96 8.16 -7.13 20.36
CA LYS A 96 7.28 -7.65 21.41
C LYS A 96 6.56 -8.92 20.97
N ILE A 97 6.01 -8.96 19.75
CA ILE A 97 5.38 -10.15 19.18
C ILE A 97 6.36 -11.32 19.14
N HIS A 98 7.59 -11.08 18.67
CA HIS A 98 8.65 -12.10 18.65
C HIS A 98 9.04 -12.55 20.06
N GLY A 99 9.24 -11.62 21.00
CA GLY A 99 9.61 -11.93 22.39
C GLY A 99 8.55 -12.75 23.12
N ALA A 100 7.27 -12.44 22.88
CA ALA A 100 6.14 -13.21 23.40
C ALA A 100 5.92 -14.54 22.66
N ARG A 101 6.62 -14.79 21.54
CA ARG A 101 6.37 -15.91 20.62
C ARG A 101 4.90 -16.02 20.23
N ALA A 102 4.23 -14.87 20.11
CA ALA A 102 2.83 -14.82 19.77
C ALA A 102 2.64 -15.18 18.30
N VAL A 103 1.56 -15.90 17.98
CA VAL A 103 1.35 -16.37 16.60
C VAL A 103 1.25 -15.19 15.65
N PHE A 104 2.07 -15.20 14.61
CA PHE A 104 2.10 -14.21 13.55
C PHE A 104 1.90 -14.89 12.20
N LEU A 105 0.88 -14.47 11.45
CA LEU A 105 0.62 -14.97 10.10
C LEU A 105 1.20 -14.01 9.05
N SER A 106 2.11 -14.55 8.27
CA SER A 106 2.63 -13.94 7.06
C SER A 106 1.80 -14.38 5.84
N ARG A 107 1.70 -13.47 4.88
CA ARG A 107 1.15 -13.77 3.55
C ARG A 107 1.98 -14.84 2.84
N GLY A 108 3.31 -14.79 2.95
CA GLY A 108 4.23 -15.74 2.31
C GLY A 108 4.11 -15.83 0.79
N ASP A 109 3.71 -14.76 0.11
CA ASP A 109 3.27 -14.80 -1.31
C ASP A 109 4.00 -13.79 -2.21
N ASP A 110 5.13 -13.25 -1.74
CA ASP A 110 5.93 -12.22 -2.44
C ASP A 110 5.14 -10.97 -2.88
N SER A 111 4.01 -10.69 -2.22
CA SER A 111 3.27 -9.46 -2.42
C SER A 111 3.96 -8.23 -1.82
N GLY A 112 3.40 -7.05 -2.09
CA GLY A 112 3.83 -5.81 -1.42
C GLY A 112 3.70 -5.89 0.10
N THR A 113 2.63 -6.51 0.62
CA THR A 113 2.42 -6.72 2.06
C THR A 113 3.48 -7.66 2.63
N HIS A 114 3.76 -8.78 1.96
CA HIS A 114 4.81 -9.72 2.38
C HIS A 114 6.17 -9.00 2.47
N ARG A 115 6.59 -8.31 1.39
CA ARG A 115 7.85 -7.56 1.39
C ARG A 115 7.92 -6.48 2.48
N ARG A 116 6.81 -5.79 2.76
CA ARG A 116 6.74 -4.81 3.85
C ARG A 116 6.94 -5.47 5.21
N GLU A 117 6.22 -6.54 5.48
CA GLU A 117 6.34 -7.31 6.72
C GLU A 117 7.78 -7.81 6.94
N ARG A 118 8.41 -8.41 5.91
CA ARG A 118 9.83 -8.79 5.97
C ARG A 118 10.78 -7.62 6.23
N SER A 119 10.43 -6.41 5.77
CA SER A 119 11.23 -5.21 6.06
C SER A 119 11.11 -4.76 7.52
N LEU A 120 9.93 -4.93 8.13
CA LEU A 120 9.69 -4.58 9.53
C LEU A 120 10.40 -5.57 10.47
N TRP A 121 10.38 -6.87 10.17
CA TRP A 121 11.17 -7.86 10.91
C TRP A 121 12.67 -7.58 10.88
N ARG A 122 13.20 -7.22 9.70
CA ARG A 122 14.61 -6.83 9.59
C ARG A 122 14.91 -5.57 10.40
N ALA A 123 14.04 -4.56 10.34
CA ALA A 123 14.17 -3.35 11.14
C ALA A 123 14.08 -3.61 12.65
N SER A 124 13.39 -4.66 13.08
CA SER A 124 13.33 -5.08 14.48
C SER A 124 14.58 -5.80 14.97
N GLY A 125 15.57 -6.02 14.11
CA GLY A 125 16.80 -6.76 14.43
C GLY A 125 16.63 -8.27 14.27
N ILE A 126 15.50 -8.74 13.72
CA ILE A 126 15.21 -10.15 13.51
C ILE A 126 15.56 -10.48 12.06
N ALA A 127 16.75 -11.05 11.87
CA ALA A 127 17.24 -11.46 10.56
C ALA A 127 16.46 -12.67 10.00
N GLN A 128 16.73 -13.03 8.74
CA GLN A 128 16.12 -14.19 8.07
C GLN A 128 16.24 -15.48 8.90
N SER A 129 17.40 -15.69 9.54
CA SER A 129 17.64 -16.83 10.43
C SER A 129 16.72 -16.84 11.64
N GLY A 130 16.47 -15.67 12.25
CA GLY A 130 15.53 -15.52 13.35
C GLY A 130 14.09 -15.81 12.93
N ILE A 131 13.69 -15.38 11.73
CA ILE A 131 12.36 -15.70 11.19
C ILE A 131 12.25 -17.21 10.91
N ALA A 132 13.27 -17.83 10.31
CA ALA A 132 13.29 -19.28 10.09
C ALA A 132 13.24 -20.08 11.41
N GLN A 133 13.87 -19.59 12.48
CA GLN A 133 13.72 -20.19 13.82
C GLN A 133 12.30 -20.05 14.35
N SER A 134 11.68 -18.89 14.15
CA SER A 134 10.30 -18.59 14.54
C SER A 134 9.29 -19.49 13.82
N GLU A 135 9.58 -19.82 12.55
CA GLU A 135 8.81 -20.74 11.73
C GLU A 135 8.93 -22.18 12.23
N ARG A 136 10.15 -22.66 12.51
CA ARG A 136 10.39 -23.97 13.13
C ARG A 136 9.73 -24.09 14.51
N ALA A 137 9.70 -23.00 15.26
CA ALA A 137 9.00 -22.91 16.55
C ALA A 137 7.47 -22.83 16.40
N GLY A 138 6.95 -22.74 15.17
CA GLY A 138 5.53 -22.85 14.85
C GLY A 138 4.67 -21.62 15.14
N TRP A 139 5.24 -20.51 15.58
CA TRP A 139 4.49 -19.27 15.88
C TRP A 139 4.55 -18.25 14.73
N TYR A 140 5.62 -18.22 13.93
CA TYR A 140 5.59 -17.51 12.64
C TYR A 140 5.12 -18.48 11.55
N ARG A 141 4.10 -18.13 10.78
CA ARG A 141 3.53 -19.02 9.76
C ARG A 141 3.30 -18.30 8.45
N GLU A 142 3.90 -18.78 7.38
CA GLU A 142 3.64 -18.30 6.02
C GLU A 142 2.46 -19.07 5.42
N ILE A 143 1.39 -18.37 5.04
CA ILE A 143 0.15 -19.00 4.54
C ILE A 143 0.17 -19.21 3.01
N GLY A 144 1.11 -18.58 2.29
CA GLY A 144 1.18 -18.64 0.82
C GLY A 144 -0.10 -18.14 0.15
N ALA A 145 -0.66 -17.04 0.64
CA ALA A 145 -2.03 -16.63 0.36
C ALA A 145 -2.23 -15.13 0.21
N GLY A 146 -3.30 -14.77 -0.50
CA GLY A 146 -3.85 -13.41 -0.48
C GLY A 146 -4.40 -13.00 0.89
N MET A 147 -4.51 -11.69 1.09
CA MET A 147 -4.81 -11.09 2.40
C MET A 147 -6.14 -11.53 3.02
N GLY A 148 -7.19 -11.74 2.22
CA GLY A 148 -8.49 -12.20 2.75
C GLY A 148 -8.41 -13.56 3.44
N ARG A 149 -7.69 -14.53 2.84
CA ARG A 149 -7.46 -15.84 3.45
C ARG A 149 -6.57 -15.72 4.70
N THR A 150 -5.49 -14.92 4.64
CA THR A 150 -4.64 -14.67 5.81
C THR A 150 -5.42 -14.07 6.98
N LEU A 151 -6.33 -13.12 6.75
CA LEU A 151 -7.18 -12.53 7.80
C LEU A 151 -8.20 -13.52 8.36
N ASN A 152 -8.86 -14.31 7.51
CA ASN A 152 -9.78 -15.35 7.96
C ASN A 152 -9.05 -16.40 8.83
N THR A 153 -7.85 -16.82 8.43
CA THR A 153 -7.02 -17.72 9.25
C THR A 153 -6.62 -17.04 10.57
N ALA A 154 -6.19 -15.78 10.55
CA ALA A 154 -5.85 -15.05 11.76
C ALA A 154 -7.03 -14.88 12.72
N ALA A 155 -8.26 -14.74 12.19
CA ALA A 155 -9.48 -14.66 12.99
C ALA A 155 -9.87 -16.01 13.61
N ALA A 156 -9.69 -17.11 12.86
CA ALA A 156 -9.98 -18.47 13.34
C ALA A 156 -8.96 -18.98 14.35
N MET A 157 -7.68 -18.63 14.18
CA MET A 157 -6.62 -18.93 15.13
C MET A 157 -5.97 -17.62 15.62
N PRO A 158 -6.54 -16.96 16.65
CA PRO A 158 -6.28 -15.57 17.03
C PRO A 158 -4.80 -15.17 16.94
N ALA A 159 -4.41 -14.60 15.80
CA ALA A 159 -3.01 -14.33 15.45
C ALA A 159 -2.81 -12.89 14.99
N TYR A 160 -1.59 -12.42 15.16
CA TYR A 160 -1.14 -11.14 14.64
C TYR A 160 -0.89 -11.23 13.13
N THR A 161 -1.14 -10.15 12.40
CA THR A 161 -0.71 -10.03 11.00
C THR A 161 -0.58 -8.55 10.61
N LEU A 162 0.21 -8.30 9.56
CA LEU A 162 0.31 -6.99 8.92
C LEU A 162 -0.68 -6.91 7.76
N VAL A 163 -1.52 -5.88 7.74
CA VAL A 163 -2.57 -5.72 6.72
C VAL A 163 -2.63 -4.28 6.21
N ASP A 164 -2.97 -4.10 4.94
CA ASP A 164 -3.28 -2.79 4.34
C ASP A 164 -4.59 -2.22 4.94
N ARG A 165 -4.61 -0.94 5.32
CA ARG A 165 -5.80 -0.33 5.98
C ARG A 165 -7.07 -0.47 5.16
N GLY A 166 -7.01 -0.35 3.83
CA GLY A 166 -8.20 -0.49 2.98
C GLY A 166 -8.76 -1.91 3.04
N THR A 167 -7.88 -2.90 3.04
CA THR A 167 -8.28 -4.30 3.22
C THR A 167 -8.89 -4.53 4.60
N TRP A 168 -8.30 -3.96 5.66
CA TRP A 168 -8.86 -4.07 7.02
C TRP A 168 -10.24 -3.42 7.15
N LEU A 169 -10.41 -2.22 6.58
CA LEU A 169 -11.68 -1.49 6.63
C LEU A 169 -12.80 -2.25 5.90
N SER A 170 -12.50 -2.85 4.75
CA SER A 170 -13.46 -3.65 3.98
C SER A 170 -13.62 -5.10 4.47
N PHE A 171 -12.77 -5.57 5.38
CA PHE A 171 -12.85 -6.93 5.90
C PHE A 171 -13.95 -7.03 6.96
N GLY A 172 -15.05 -7.69 6.59
CA GLY A 172 -16.23 -7.86 7.46
C GLY A 172 -16.05 -8.95 8.53
N ASN A 173 -15.35 -10.04 8.22
CA ASN A 173 -15.20 -11.19 9.13
C ASN A 173 -14.07 -11.02 10.16
N ARG A 174 -14.10 -9.94 10.94
CA ARG A 174 -13.00 -9.61 11.87
C ARG A 174 -12.88 -10.57 13.04
N GLY A 175 -13.97 -11.21 13.46
CA GLY A 175 -14.00 -12.08 14.63
C GLY A 175 -13.33 -11.43 15.87
N PRO A 176 -12.34 -12.08 16.50
CA PRO A 176 -11.65 -11.55 17.66
C PRO A 176 -10.55 -10.53 17.31
N LEU A 177 -10.27 -10.30 16.01
CA LEU A 177 -9.20 -9.38 15.61
C LEU A 177 -9.56 -7.92 15.89
N ARG A 178 -8.57 -7.16 16.33
CA ARG A 178 -8.64 -5.72 16.52
C ARG A 178 -7.43 -5.08 15.84
N LEU A 179 -7.57 -3.82 15.43
CA LEU A 179 -6.43 -2.97 15.11
C LEU A 179 -5.68 -2.70 16.41
N LEU A 180 -4.38 -2.99 16.45
CA LEU A 180 -3.55 -2.85 17.63
C LEU A 180 -2.48 -1.76 17.48
N VAL A 181 -1.91 -1.61 16.28
CA VAL A 181 -0.82 -0.64 16.00
C VAL A 181 -1.07 0.05 14.66
N GLU A 182 -0.98 1.38 14.68
CA GLU A 182 -1.11 2.25 13.51
C GLU A 182 -0.29 3.54 13.70
N GLY A 183 -0.25 4.39 12.66
CA GLY A 183 0.31 5.75 12.76
C GLY A 183 1.83 5.86 12.62
N ASP A 184 2.58 4.76 12.78
CA ASP A 184 4.03 4.76 12.56
C ASP A 184 4.37 5.11 11.10
N ARG A 185 5.31 6.04 10.89
CA ARG A 185 5.77 6.45 9.54
C ARG A 185 6.29 5.28 8.71
N ARG A 186 6.84 4.23 9.34
CA ARG A 186 7.33 3.00 8.69
C ARG A 186 6.21 2.12 8.15
N LEU A 187 4.98 2.31 8.64
CA LEU A 187 3.79 1.65 8.12
C LEU A 187 3.18 2.36 6.91
N ARG A 188 3.62 3.59 6.59
CA ARG A 188 3.12 4.30 5.41
C ARG A 188 3.43 3.52 4.13
N ASN A 189 2.43 3.43 3.28
CA ASN A 189 2.44 2.78 1.98
C ASN A 189 2.22 3.83 0.88
N PRO A 190 3.30 4.51 0.44
CA PRO A 190 3.20 5.64 -0.48
C PRO A 190 2.89 5.18 -1.90
N TYR A 191 1.96 5.86 -2.55
CA TYR A 191 1.62 5.69 -3.95
C TYR A 191 2.35 6.73 -4.80
N GLY A 192 2.90 6.25 -5.91
CA GLY A 192 3.45 7.07 -6.98
C GLY A 192 2.59 6.98 -8.23
N VAL A 193 2.55 8.06 -9.00
CA VAL A 193 1.97 8.07 -10.35
C VAL A 193 3.02 8.52 -11.37
N ILE A 194 3.11 7.82 -12.50
CA ILE A 194 4.12 8.00 -13.54
C ILE A 194 3.46 7.91 -14.93
N ALA A 195 3.69 8.89 -15.79
CA ALA A 195 3.34 8.78 -17.21
C ALA A 195 4.32 7.85 -17.93
N VAL A 196 3.81 6.95 -18.75
CA VAL A 196 4.63 6.10 -19.62
C VAL A 196 5.28 6.94 -20.72
N SER A 197 6.52 6.64 -21.05
CA SER A 197 7.36 7.45 -21.94
C SER A 197 6.94 7.31 -23.41
N PRO A 198 6.45 8.38 -24.07
CA PRO A 198 6.16 8.35 -25.50
C PRO A 198 7.42 8.17 -26.36
N LYS A 199 8.62 8.45 -25.81
CA LYS A 199 9.90 8.17 -26.50
C LYS A 199 10.11 6.67 -26.72
N LYS A 200 9.63 5.82 -25.80
CA LYS A 200 9.69 4.35 -25.94
C LYS A 200 8.43 3.78 -26.58
N HIS A 201 7.27 4.42 -26.35
CA HIS A 201 5.98 3.94 -26.82
C HIS A 201 5.20 5.09 -27.48
N PRO A 202 5.44 5.38 -28.78
CA PRO A 202 4.82 6.54 -29.45
C PRO A 202 3.28 6.53 -29.46
N HIS A 203 2.66 5.36 -29.30
CA HIS A 203 1.21 5.19 -29.30
C HIS A 203 0.53 5.54 -27.97
N VAL A 204 1.27 5.74 -26.88
CA VAL A 204 0.67 6.11 -25.59
C VAL A 204 0.08 7.51 -25.66
N ARG A 205 -1.05 7.70 -24.98
CA ARG A 205 -1.81 8.95 -24.95
C ARG A 205 -1.16 9.97 -24.01
N ALA A 206 0.07 10.40 -24.31
CA ALA A 206 0.89 11.23 -23.43
C ALA A 206 0.21 12.53 -22.97
N GLY A 207 -0.57 13.18 -23.85
CA GLY A 207 -1.35 14.38 -23.50
C GLY A 207 -2.43 14.10 -22.45
N ALA A 208 -3.20 13.03 -22.62
CA ALA A 208 -4.22 12.61 -21.66
C ALA A 208 -3.61 12.11 -20.35
N ALA A 209 -2.50 11.37 -20.41
CA ALA A 209 -1.73 10.92 -19.26
C ALA A 209 -1.24 12.10 -18.40
N ARG A 210 -0.73 13.15 -19.05
CA ARG A 210 -0.30 14.38 -18.38
C ARG A 210 -1.49 15.07 -17.70
N GLN A 211 -2.59 15.29 -18.41
CA GLN A 211 -3.79 15.91 -17.83
C GLN A 211 -4.32 15.14 -16.62
N PHE A 212 -4.29 13.80 -16.68
CA PHE A 212 -4.71 12.97 -15.55
C PHE A 212 -3.79 13.13 -14.35
N ILE A 213 -2.47 13.09 -14.55
CA ILE A 213 -1.49 13.28 -13.46
C ILE A 213 -1.59 14.68 -12.88
N ASP A 214 -1.69 15.71 -13.72
CA ASP A 214 -1.79 17.11 -13.30
C ASP A 214 -3.06 17.33 -12.47
N TRP A 215 -4.20 16.76 -12.89
CA TRP A 215 -5.43 16.80 -12.10
C TRP A 215 -5.26 16.06 -10.77
N LEU A 216 -4.67 14.87 -10.76
CA LEU A 216 -4.44 14.07 -9.55
C LEU A 216 -3.61 14.82 -8.50
N VAL A 217 -2.58 15.56 -8.93
CA VAL A 217 -1.71 16.35 -8.02
C VAL A 217 -2.21 17.77 -7.77
N SER A 218 -3.24 18.22 -8.49
CA SER A 218 -3.91 19.51 -8.25
C SER A 218 -4.62 19.52 -6.90
N GLU A 219 -4.99 20.71 -6.42
CA GLU A 219 -5.79 20.81 -5.21
C GLU A 219 -7.12 20.07 -5.29
N ALA A 220 -7.79 20.10 -6.45
CA ALA A 220 -9.06 19.41 -6.64
C ALA A 220 -8.89 17.88 -6.53
N GLY A 221 -7.84 17.34 -7.16
CA GLY A 221 -7.50 15.92 -7.06
C GLY A 221 -7.10 15.51 -5.66
N GLN A 222 -6.23 16.29 -5.00
CA GLN A 222 -5.79 16.00 -3.63
C GLN A 222 -6.95 16.11 -2.61
N ARG A 223 -7.85 17.08 -2.76
CA ARG A 223 -9.10 17.16 -1.96
C ARG A 223 -9.99 15.94 -2.20
N ALA A 224 -10.19 15.53 -3.45
CA ALA A 224 -10.98 14.34 -3.76
C ALA A 224 -10.39 13.09 -3.11
N ILE A 225 -9.08 12.89 -3.23
CA ILE A 225 -8.33 11.79 -2.62
C ILE A 225 -8.50 11.78 -1.10
N GLY A 226 -8.26 12.91 -0.44
CA GLY A 226 -8.36 13.02 1.03
C GLY A 226 -9.78 12.92 1.58
N SER A 227 -10.80 13.07 0.72
CA SER A 227 -12.21 12.94 1.08
C SER A 227 -12.75 11.51 0.91
N PHE A 228 -11.97 10.60 0.29
CA PHE A 228 -12.40 9.23 0.09
C PHE A 228 -12.46 8.45 1.41
N ARG A 229 -13.62 7.84 1.69
CA ARG A 229 -13.88 7.13 2.94
C ARG A 229 -14.40 5.72 2.71
N ILE A 230 -14.08 4.82 3.65
CA ILE A 230 -14.68 3.49 3.77
C ILE A 230 -15.19 3.34 5.20
N GLY A 231 -16.49 3.10 5.38
CA GLY A 231 -17.08 3.00 6.71
C GLY A 231 -16.87 4.25 7.57
N GLY A 232 -16.85 5.44 6.96
CA GLY A 232 -16.60 6.72 7.65
C GLY A 232 -15.12 7.08 7.84
N GLU A 233 -14.19 6.14 7.63
CA GLU A 233 -12.76 6.35 7.85
C GLU A 233 -12.04 6.86 6.59
N VAL A 234 -11.13 7.82 6.74
CA VAL A 234 -10.27 8.29 5.65
C VAL A 234 -9.26 7.21 5.29
N LEU A 235 -9.22 6.80 4.02
CA LEU A 235 -8.28 5.77 3.58
C LEU A 235 -6.94 6.32 3.07
N PHE A 236 -6.98 7.41 2.30
CA PHE A 236 -5.80 7.97 1.64
C PHE A 236 -5.49 9.36 2.17
N HIS A 237 -4.22 9.56 2.50
CA HIS A 237 -3.68 10.84 2.90
C HIS A 237 -2.93 11.48 1.71
N PRO A 238 -3.44 12.59 1.15
CA PRO A 238 -2.80 13.29 0.04
C PRO A 238 -1.42 13.83 0.46
N VAL A 239 -0.45 13.80 -0.45
CA VAL A 239 0.91 14.33 -0.23
C VAL A 239 1.44 15.15 -1.38
N ALA A 240 0.72 15.22 -2.50
CA ALA A 240 1.14 16.07 -3.58
C ALA A 240 0.97 17.53 -3.14
N ARG A 241 2.05 18.29 -3.24
CA ARG A 241 2.01 19.73 -3.02
C ARG A 241 1.61 20.40 -4.33
N PRO A 242 0.68 21.37 -4.32
CA PRO A 242 0.40 22.19 -5.48
C PRO A 242 1.70 22.82 -6.01
N ALA A 243 1.84 22.91 -7.33
CA ALA A 243 2.96 23.61 -7.93
C ALA A 243 2.95 25.07 -7.44
N GLY A 244 3.91 25.45 -6.57
CA GLY A 244 4.02 26.80 -6.00
C GLY A 244 4.34 26.86 -4.50
N SER A 245 4.14 25.79 -3.72
CA SER A 245 4.51 25.81 -2.30
C SER A 245 6.00 25.53 -2.12
N ARG A 246 6.80 26.57 -1.84
CA ARG A 246 8.19 26.42 -1.37
C ARG A 246 8.22 25.57 -0.10
N ALA A 247 9.21 24.69 0.02
CA ALA A 247 9.48 24.02 1.28
C ALA A 247 9.87 25.08 2.34
N PRO A 248 9.44 24.94 3.62
CA PRO A 248 10.16 25.63 4.68
C PRO A 248 11.59 25.09 4.65
N SER A 249 12.55 26.00 4.52
CA SER A 249 13.96 25.76 4.76
C SER A 249 14.12 25.03 6.09
N GLN A 250 14.69 23.82 6.05
CA GLN A 250 15.39 23.25 7.19
C GLN A 250 16.86 23.64 7.06
#